data_AF-A0A537R4I9-F1
#
_entry.id   AF-A0A537R4I9-F1
#
_cell.length_a   1.000
_cell.length_b   1.000
_cell.length_c   1.000
_cell.angle_alpha   90.00
_cell.angle_beta   90.00
_cell.angle_gamma   90.00
#
_symmetry.space_group_name_H-M   'P 1'
#
loop_
_entity.id
_entity.type
_entity.pdbx_description
1 polymer ?
#
loop_
_entity_poly.entity_id
_entity_poly.type
_entity_poly.pdbx_seq_one_letter_code
_entity_poly.pdbx_strand_id
1 'polypeptide(L)'
;MSSTFSISNRLLVALALDDLDLFRPHLELVPLPHKQTLSGSNAPIDHVYFVQEGMVSLVQPLENGAMIEVGMIGNEGFLGVPVLLGAESSPLEAMVQIPGSALRMQASAFREEAGRSSALMGMLLRYVQALHTQVSLSAACNGRHTLPERLARWLLTARDRAKSDQMTARA
;
A
#
# COMPACT_ATOMS: atom_id res chain seq x y z
N MET A 1 -14.58 -17.08 16.24
CA MET A 1 -14.59 -15.83 17.03
C MET A 1 -14.25 -14.70 16.07
N SER A 2 -15.22 -13.91 15.59
CA SER A 2 -14.90 -12.76 14.74
C SER A 2 -14.24 -11.68 15.58
N SER A 3 -12.93 -11.53 15.41
CA SER A 3 -12.15 -10.43 15.96
C SER A 3 -12.80 -9.12 15.54
N THR A 4 -13.36 -8.36 16.47
CA THR A 4 -13.97 -7.06 16.17
C THR A 4 -12.85 -6.02 16.13
N PHE A 5 -12.35 -5.71 14.93
CA PHE A 5 -11.39 -4.63 14.71
C PHE A 5 -12.08 -3.42 14.05
N SER A 6 -11.59 -2.22 14.37
CA SER A 6 -12.01 -0.99 13.69
C SER A 6 -11.39 -0.94 12.29
N ILE A 7 -12.10 -0.34 11.33
CA ILE A 7 -11.62 -0.15 9.96
C ILE A 7 -11.43 1.35 9.70
N SER A 8 -10.18 1.75 9.49
CA SER A 8 -9.74 3.12 9.22
C SER A 8 -9.11 3.28 7.82
N ASN A 9 -8.89 2.17 7.12
CA ASN A 9 -8.47 2.18 5.71
C ASN A 9 -9.57 2.80 4.83
N ARG A 10 -9.25 3.83 4.05
CA ARG A 10 -10.26 4.60 3.33
C ARG A 10 -10.92 3.85 2.18
N LEU A 11 -10.24 2.86 1.58
CA LEU A 11 -10.87 2.03 0.55
C LEU A 11 -11.93 1.14 1.17
N LEU A 12 -11.60 0.47 2.27
CA LEU A 12 -12.56 -0.39 2.98
C LEU A 12 -13.71 0.40 3.61
N VAL A 13 -13.45 1.60 4.16
CA VAL A 13 -14.49 2.49 4.70
C VAL A 13 -15.44 2.99 3.61
N ALA A 14 -14.96 3.14 2.37
CA ALA A 14 -15.77 3.62 1.25
C ALA A 14 -16.63 2.53 0.59
N LEU A 15 -16.48 1.26 0.99
CA LEU A 15 -17.28 0.17 0.46
C LEU A 15 -18.72 0.22 0.96
N ALA A 16 -19.64 -0.24 0.11
CA ALA A 16 -20.97 -0.62 0.58
C ALA A 16 -20.84 -1.76 1.60
N LEU A 17 -21.79 -1.86 2.53
CA LEU A 17 -21.76 -2.90 3.57
C LEU A 17 -21.68 -4.31 2.96
N ASP A 18 -22.46 -4.58 1.91
CA ASP A 18 -22.47 -5.86 1.23
C ASP A 18 -21.10 -6.21 0.62
N ASP A 19 -20.38 -5.24 0.03
CA ASP A 19 -19.04 -5.45 -0.52
C ASP A 19 -18.00 -5.66 0.59
N LEU A 20 -18.13 -4.93 1.70
CA LEU A 20 -17.24 -5.07 2.84
C LEU A 20 -17.40 -6.44 3.51
N ASP A 21 -18.63 -6.95 3.56
CA ASP A 21 -18.96 -8.25 4.15
C ASP A 21 -18.38 -9.42 3.33
N LEU A 22 -18.10 -9.24 2.04
CA LEU A 22 -17.31 -10.20 1.25
C LEU A 22 -15.88 -10.32 1.78
N PHE A 23 -15.26 -9.21 2.21
CA PHE A 23 -13.87 -9.19 2.65
C PHE A 23 -13.73 -9.55 4.13
N ARG A 24 -14.66 -9.12 4.97
CA ARG A 24 -14.62 -9.27 6.45
C ARG A 24 -14.18 -10.67 6.94
N PRO A 25 -14.66 -11.79 6.39
CA PRO A 25 -14.27 -13.13 6.86
C PRO A 25 -12.78 -13.45 6.69
N HIS A 26 -12.12 -12.75 5.77
CA HIS A 26 -10.74 -13.00 5.38
C HIS A 26 -9.75 -11.98 5.96
N LEU A 27 -10.25 -10.90 6.57
CA LEU A 27 -9.42 -9.81 7.08
C LEU A 27 -8.85 -10.14 8.45
N GLU A 28 -7.54 -10.00 8.58
CA GLU A 28 -6.78 -10.15 9.81
C GLU A 28 -6.03 -8.85 10.11
N LEU A 29 -6.19 -8.32 11.33
CA LEU A 29 -5.40 -7.18 11.79
C LEU A 29 -3.97 -7.62 12.13
N VAL A 30 -2.99 -6.98 11.50
CA VAL A 30 -1.57 -7.23 11.72
C VAL A 30 -0.80 -5.95 12.04
N PRO A 31 0.23 -6.04 12.91
CA PRO A 31 1.15 -4.93 13.10
C PRO A 31 2.03 -4.74 11.86
N LEU A 32 2.46 -3.50 11.64
CA LEU A 32 3.47 -3.13 10.64
C LEU A 32 4.69 -2.55 11.38
N PRO A 33 5.67 -3.38 11.81
CA PRO A 33 6.90 -2.91 12.41
C PRO A 33 7.77 -2.18 11.38
N HIS A 34 8.52 -1.18 11.84
CA HIS A 34 9.45 -0.43 11.00
C HIS A 34 10.48 -1.36 10.34
N LYS A 35 10.79 -1.13 9.06
CA LYS A 35 11.69 -1.95 8.22
C LYS A 35 11.25 -3.40 8.01
N GLN A 36 9.98 -3.73 8.22
CA GLN A 36 9.45 -5.02 7.79
C GLN A 36 9.21 -5.01 6.27
N THR A 37 9.78 -5.98 5.54
CA THR A 37 9.40 -6.26 4.15
C THR A 37 8.10 -7.06 4.12
N LEU A 38 7.06 -6.51 3.51
CA LEU A 38 5.74 -7.16 3.36
C LEU A 38 5.65 -8.01 2.09
N SER A 39 6.41 -7.65 1.06
CA SER A 39 6.50 -8.36 -0.21
C SER A 39 7.88 -8.11 -0.82
N GLY A 40 8.61 -9.17 -1.14
CA GLY A 40 9.94 -9.10 -1.73
C GLY A 40 9.91 -8.99 -3.26
N SER A 41 10.97 -8.43 -3.83
CA SER A 41 11.13 -8.34 -5.30
C SER A 41 11.10 -9.72 -5.94
N ASN A 42 10.21 -9.90 -6.92
CA ASN A 42 9.93 -11.11 -7.69
C ASN A 42 9.55 -12.34 -6.86
N ALA A 43 9.23 -12.16 -5.58
CA ALA A 43 8.70 -13.22 -4.72
C ALA A 43 7.18 -13.38 -4.94
N PRO A 44 6.62 -14.58 -4.67
CA PRO A 44 5.18 -14.77 -4.63
C PRO A 44 4.48 -13.79 -3.68
N ILE A 45 3.33 -13.26 -4.09
CA ILE A 45 2.50 -12.39 -3.27
C ILE A 45 1.39 -13.24 -2.63
N ASP A 46 1.61 -13.63 -1.37
CA ASP A 46 0.65 -14.45 -0.62
C ASP A 46 -0.49 -13.64 0.01
N HIS A 47 -0.25 -12.36 0.26
CA HIS A 47 -1.18 -11.48 0.99
C HIS A 47 -1.30 -10.11 0.35
N VAL A 48 -2.49 -9.53 0.45
CA VAL A 48 -2.75 -8.11 0.23
C VAL A 48 -2.91 -7.41 1.57
N TYR A 49 -2.55 -6.12 1.65
CA TYR A 49 -2.55 -5.35 2.89
C TYR A 49 -3.27 -4.01 2.71
N PHE A 50 -4.36 -3.80 3.43
CA PHE A 50 -5.06 -2.52 3.54
C PHE A 50 -4.49 -1.76 4.74
N VAL A 51 -3.69 -0.72 4.48
CA VAL A 51 -3.01 0.03 5.54
C VAL A 51 -4.06 0.76 6.38
N GLN A 52 -4.00 0.57 7.70
CA GLN A 52 -4.85 1.24 8.67
C GLN A 52 -4.16 2.51 9.18
N GLU A 53 -2.90 2.36 9.54
CA GLU A 53 -2.02 3.36 10.13
C GLU A 53 -0.58 3.11 9.67
N GLY A 54 0.23 4.17 9.60
CA GLY A 54 1.62 4.09 9.13
C GLY A 54 1.74 4.26 7.61
N MET A 55 2.87 3.81 7.06
CA MET A 55 3.19 3.99 5.65
C MET A 55 4.10 2.86 5.14
N VAL A 56 3.74 2.32 3.98
CA VAL A 56 4.54 1.35 3.22
C VAL A 56 5.14 2.04 2.01
N SER A 57 6.44 1.91 1.84
CA SER A 57 7.18 2.38 0.67
C SER A 57 7.32 1.26 -0.35
N LEU A 58 7.04 1.58 -1.61
CA LEU A 58 7.35 0.74 -2.76
C LEU A 58 8.73 1.12 -3.27
N VAL A 59 9.66 0.18 -3.27
CA VAL A 59 11.07 0.43 -3.58
C VAL A 59 11.56 -0.50 -4.68
N GLN A 60 12.35 0.04 -5.60
CA GLN A 60 13.05 -0.71 -6.64
C GLN A 60 14.47 -1.03 -6.13
N PRO A 61 14.82 -2.32 -5.93
CA PRO A 61 16.20 -2.72 -5.71
C PRO A 61 17.03 -2.51 -6.99
N LEU A 62 18.26 -2.01 -6.81
CA LEU A 62 19.26 -1.86 -7.86
C LEU A 62 20.40 -2.88 -7.68
N GLU A 63 21.13 -3.15 -8.76
CA GLU A 63 22.26 -4.10 -8.76
C GLU A 63 23.38 -3.73 -7.78
N ASN A 64 23.54 -2.43 -7.50
CA ASN A 64 24.54 -1.92 -6.56
C ASN A 64 24.09 -1.98 -5.09
N GLY A 65 22.95 -2.61 -4.79
CA GLY A 65 22.38 -2.73 -3.44
C GLY A 65 21.64 -1.49 -2.95
N ALA A 66 21.56 -0.42 -3.75
CA ALA A 66 20.74 0.73 -3.41
C ALA A 66 19.24 0.43 -3.64
N MET A 67 18.39 1.09 -2.86
CA MET A 67 16.93 1.01 -2.98
C MET A 67 16.40 2.38 -3.37
N ILE A 68 15.62 2.46 -4.45
CA ILE A 68 14.97 3.70 -4.88
C ILE A 68 13.48 3.60 -4.58
N GLU A 69 12.97 4.49 -3.73
CA GLU A 69 11.52 4.62 -3.54
C GLU A 69 10.85 5.17 -4.80
N VAL A 70 9.82 4.46 -5.26
CA VAL A 70 9.02 4.81 -6.44
C VAL A 70 7.59 5.21 -6.08
N GLY A 71 7.08 4.79 -4.92
CA GLY A 71 5.74 5.14 -4.44
C GLY A 71 5.55 4.89 -2.96
N MET A 72 4.45 5.42 -2.42
CA MET A 72 4.05 5.33 -1.02
C MET A 72 2.59 4.94 -0.91
N ILE A 73 2.28 4.08 0.06
CA ILE A 73 0.94 3.62 0.40
C ILE A 73 0.69 3.93 1.88
N GLY A 74 -0.29 4.78 2.15
CA GLY A 74 -0.78 5.05 3.50
C GLY A 74 -2.21 4.52 3.66
N ASN A 75 -2.94 5.08 4.61
CA ASN A 75 -4.26 4.57 4.95
C ASN A 75 -5.35 4.78 3.88
N GLU A 76 -5.02 5.50 2.81
CA GLU A 76 -5.86 5.66 1.62
C GLU A 76 -5.80 4.48 0.65
N GLY A 77 -4.89 3.53 0.87
CA GLY A 77 -4.54 2.54 -0.15
C GLY A 77 -4.35 1.12 0.37
N PHE A 78 -3.95 0.24 -0.54
CA PHE A 78 -3.58 -1.12 -0.23
C PHE A 78 -2.36 -1.57 -1.04
N LEU A 79 -1.59 -2.50 -0.48
CA LEU A 79 -0.57 -3.28 -1.17
C LEU A 79 -1.23 -4.53 -1.76
N GLY A 80 -1.13 -4.71 -3.07
CA GLY A 80 -1.79 -5.83 -3.77
C GLY A 80 -2.23 -5.54 -5.21
N VAL A 81 -1.89 -4.37 -5.75
CA VAL A 81 -2.18 -4.02 -7.15
C VAL A 81 -1.72 -5.09 -8.16
N PRO A 82 -0.53 -5.71 -8.04
CA PRO A 82 -0.15 -6.81 -8.94
C PRO A 82 -1.15 -7.97 -8.91
N VAL A 83 -1.61 -8.37 -7.72
CA VAL A 83 -2.61 -9.43 -7.53
C VAL A 83 -3.93 -9.07 -8.21
N LEU A 84 -4.39 -7.83 -8.07
CA LEU A 84 -5.60 -7.33 -8.75
C LEU A 84 -5.47 -7.38 -10.27
N LEU A 85 -4.29 -7.12 -10.80
CA LEU A 85 -3.98 -7.13 -12.24
C LEU A 85 -3.66 -8.53 -12.79
N GLY A 86 -3.78 -9.57 -11.96
CA GLY A 86 -3.55 -10.97 -12.37
C GLY A 86 -2.08 -11.41 -12.34
N ALA A 87 -1.19 -10.63 -11.74
CA ALA A 87 0.20 -11.02 -11.51
C ALA A 87 0.36 -11.73 -10.15
N GLU A 88 1.33 -12.63 -10.07
CA GLU A 88 1.66 -13.37 -8.85
C GLU A 88 2.86 -12.80 -8.09
N SER A 89 3.60 -11.88 -8.72
CA SER A 89 4.80 -11.24 -8.16
C SER A 89 4.93 -9.79 -8.65
N SER A 90 5.86 -9.05 -8.04
CA SER A 90 6.19 -7.67 -8.43
C SER A 90 7.70 -7.48 -8.44
N PRO A 91 8.28 -6.72 -9.38
CA PRO A 91 9.70 -6.34 -9.32
C PRO A 91 10.00 -5.38 -8.16
N LEU A 92 8.98 -4.72 -7.62
CA LEU A 92 9.10 -3.81 -6.49
C LEU A 92 9.09 -4.60 -5.18
N GLU A 93 9.88 -4.13 -4.22
CA GLU A 93 9.76 -4.54 -2.83
C GLU A 93 8.85 -3.57 -2.08
N ALA A 94 8.08 -4.08 -1.13
CA ALA A 94 7.22 -3.29 -0.26
C ALA A 94 7.75 -3.33 1.17
N MET A 95 8.18 -2.18 1.68
CA MET A 95 8.85 -2.04 2.98
C MET A 95 8.07 -1.09 3.88
N VAL A 96 7.87 -1.45 5.15
CA VAL A 96 7.25 -0.56 6.14
C VAL A 96 8.22 0.57 6.50
N GLN A 97 7.89 1.80 6.10
CA GLN A 97 8.71 2.98 6.38
C GLN A 97 8.27 3.66 7.67
N ILE A 98 6.97 3.80 7.89
CA ILE A 98 6.40 4.34 9.14
C ILE A 98 5.57 3.24 9.80
N PRO A 99 5.88 2.86 11.05
CA PRO A 99 5.22 1.75 11.72
C PRO A 99 3.74 2.05 11.96
N GLY A 100 2.93 1.00 12.07
CA GLY A 100 1.50 1.11 12.29
C GLY A 100 0.81 -0.25 12.22
N SER A 101 -0.30 -0.32 11.49
CA SER A 101 -1.09 -1.55 11.35
C SER A 101 -1.75 -1.65 9.98
N ALA A 102 -2.15 -2.86 9.60
CA ALA A 102 -2.91 -3.12 8.39
C ALA A 102 -3.92 -4.24 8.63
N LEU A 103 -4.97 -4.26 7.80
CA LEU A 103 -5.75 -5.48 7.61
C LEU A 103 -5.17 -6.23 6.42
N ARG A 104 -4.80 -7.49 6.63
CA ARG A 104 -4.35 -8.36 5.53
C ARG A 104 -5.38 -9.42 5.22
N MET A 105 -5.34 -9.93 4.00
CA MET A 105 -6.06 -11.14 3.60
C MET A 105 -5.23 -11.90 2.57
N GLN A 106 -5.51 -13.20 2.40
CA GLN A 106 -4.83 -14.02 1.40
C GLN A 106 -5.10 -13.47 -0.01
N ALA A 107 -4.07 -13.48 -0.86
CA ALA A 107 -4.16 -13.03 -2.24
C ALA A 107 -5.18 -13.85 -3.06
N SER A 108 -5.31 -15.14 -2.77
CA SER A 108 -6.32 -16.03 -3.37
C SER A 108 -7.74 -15.56 -3.07
N ALA A 109 -8.07 -15.36 -1.79
CA ALA A 109 -9.36 -14.84 -1.36
C ALA A 109 -9.64 -13.45 -1.94
N PHE A 110 -8.61 -12.59 -2.02
CA PHE A 110 -8.77 -11.27 -2.62
C PHE A 110 -9.16 -11.35 -4.09
N ARG A 111 -8.52 -12.22 -4.88
CA ARG A 111 -8.88 -12.41 -6.30
C ARG A 111 -10.32 -12.89 -6.46
N GLU A 112 -10.73 -13.84 -5.63
CA GLU A 112 -12.09 -14.39 -5.64
C GLU A 112 -13.11 -13.30 -5.33
N GLU A 113 -12.96 -12.62 -4.19
CA GLU A 113 -13.95 -11.66 -3.71
C GLU A 113 -13.96 -10.35 -4.50
N ALA A 114 -12.80 -9.85 -4.95
CA ALA A 114 -12.73 -8.63 -5.77
C ALA A 114 -13.47 -8.77 -7.10
N GLY A 115 -13.58 -9.99 -7.64
CA GLY A 115 -14.30 -10.28 -8.88
C GLY A 115 -15.82 -10.35 -8.74
N ARG A 116 -16.36 -10.39 -7.51
CA ARG A 116 -17.81 -10.61 -7.28
C ARG A 116 -18.66 -9.35 -7.37
N SER A 117 -18.04 -8.18 -7.23
CA SER A 117 -18.73 -6.88 -7.27
C SER A 117 -18.06 -5.93 -8.25
N SER A 118 -18.83 -5.48 -9.25
CA SER A 118 -18.36 -4.51 -10.24
C SER A 118 -18.10 -3.13 -9.63
N ALA A 119 -18.83 -2.76 -8.57
CA ALA A 119 -18.64 -1.52 -7.84
C ALA A 119 -17.31 -1.53 -7.08
N LEU A 120 -17.03 -2.62 -6.35
CA LEU A 120 -15.76 -2.88 -5.69
C LEU A 120 -14.60 -2.85 -6.69
N MET A 121 -14.69 -3.62 -7.78
CA MET A 121 -13.68 -3.62 -8.84
C MET A 121 -13.44 -2.21 -9.40
N GLY A 122 -14.51 -1.46 -9.69
CA GLY A 122 -14.39 -0.07 -10.16
C GLY A 122 -13.68 0.85 -9.16
N MET A 123 -13.89 0.68 -7.86
CA MET A 123 -13.19 1.43 -6.82
C MET A 123 -11.72 1.06 -6.73
N LEU A 124 -11.40 -0.23 -6.76
CA LEU A 124 -10.02 -0.74 -6.77
C LEU A 124 -9.25 -0.24 -8.00
N LEU A 125 -9.86 -0.23 -9.19
CA LEU A 125 -9.26 0.29 -10.41
C LEU A 125 -9.01 1.81 -10.36
N ARG A 126 -9.89 2.59 -9.70
CA ARG A 126 -9.63 4.02 -9.44
C ARG A 126 -8.44 4.20 -8.51
N TYR A 127 -8.29 3.34 -7.50
CA TYR A 127 -7.09 3.37 -6.66
C TYR A 127 -5.83 3.02 -7.45
N VAL A 128 -5.87 2.03 -8.35
CA VAL A 128 -4.74 1.72 -9.26
C VAL A 128 -4.34 2.95 -10.08
N GLN A 129 -5.32 3.67 -10.65
CA GLN A 129 -5.06 4.91 -11.39
C GLN A 129 -4.41 5.99 -10.52
N ALA A 130 -4.86 6.14 -9.27
CA ALA A 130 -4.30 7.11 -8.33
C ALA A 130 -2.85 6.76 -7.94
N LEU A 131 -2.57 5.48 -7.66
CA LEU A 131 -1.22 5.00 -7.37
C LEU A 131 -0.29 5.16 -8.58
N HIS A 132 -0.77 4.80 -9.77
CA HIS A 132 -0.02 4.99 -11.01
C HIS A 132 0.37 6.47 -11.22
N THR A 133 -0.61 7.38 -11.07
CA THR A 133 -0.38 8.83 -11.16
C THR A 133 0.69 9.29 -10.18
N GLN A 134 0.63 8.81 -8.93
CA GLN A 134 1.63 9.12 -7.91
C GLN A 134 3.04 8.66 -8.32
N VAL A 135 3.17 7.43 -8.80
CA VAL A 135 4.46 6.88 -9.25
C VAL A 135 5.00 7.67 -10.44
N SER A 136 4.15 7.99 -11.43
CA SER A 136 4.55 8.81 -12.59
C SER A 136 5.03 10.20 -12.18
N LEU A 137 4.34 10.86 -11.24
CA LEU A 137 4.77 12.16 -10.71
C LEU A 137 6.09 12.05 -9.95
N SER A 138 6.29 10.97 -9.17
CA SER A 138 7.55 10.74 -8.47
C SER A 138 8.71 10.57 -9.44
N ALA A 139 8.52 9.81 -10.52
CA ALA A 139 9.51 9.65 -11.59
C ALA A 139 9.84 10.99 -12.28
N ALA A 140 8.82 11.77 -12.64
CA ALA A 140 9.02 13.09 -13.24
C ALA A 140 9.80 14.04 -12.31
N CYS A 141 9.46 14.08 -11.02
CA CYS A 141 10.17 14.88 -10.02
C CYS A 141 11.61 14.41 -9.84
N ASN A 142 11.87 13.10 -9.86
CA ASN A 142 13.23 12.57 -9.74
C ASN A 142 14.12 12.95 -10.92
N GLY A 143 13.55 13.14 -12.12
CA GLY A 143 14.29 13.58 -13.31
C GLY A 143 14.41 15.09 -13.50
N ARG A 144 13.61 15.90 -12.79
CA ARG A 144 13.51 17.37 -13.03
C ARG A 144 13.90 18.23 -11.83
N HIS A 145 13.71 17.77 -10.61
CA HIS A 145 13.86 18.58 -9.41
C HIS A 145 15.15 18.25 -8.64
N THR A 146 15.64 19.25 -7.92
CA THR A 146 16.80 19.14 -7.03
C THR A 146 16.49 18.26 -5.81
N LEU A 147 17.54 17.82 -5.11
CA LEU A 147 17.39 16.99 -3.91
C LEU A 147 16.53 17.68 -2.82
N PRO A 148 16.70 18.97 -2.49
CA PRO A 148 15.85 19.65 -1.49
C PRO A 148 14.36 19.68 -1.87
N GLU A 149 14.04 19.95 -3.14
CA GLU A 149 12.65 19.96 -3.62
C GLU A 149 12.01 18.57 -3.55
N ARG A 150 12.78 17.54 -3.92
CA ARG A 150 12.34 16.14 -3.81
C ARG A 150 12.12 15.75 -2.35
N LEU A 151 13.00 16.16 -1.44
CA LEU A 151 12.86 15.93 0.00
C LEU A 151 11.62 16.62 0.56
N ALA A 152 11.37 17.88 0.20
CA ALA A 152 10.18 18.62 0.64
C ALA A 152 8.88 17.92 0.19
N ARG A 153 8.80 17.49 -1.08
CA ARG A 153 7.67 16.70 -1.59
C ARG A 153 7.51 15.38 -0.84
N TRP A 154 8.60 14.66 -0.59
CA TRP A 154 8.57 13.41 0.15
C TRP A 154 8.02 13.61 1.57
N LEU A 155 8.54 14.62 2.29
CA LEU A 155 8.08 14.93 3.66
C LEU A 155 6.60 15.29 3.70
N LEU A 156 6.12 16.13 2.78
CA LEU A 156 4.70 16.48 2.70
C LEU A 156 3.84 15.25 2.41
N THR A 157 4.28 14.38 1.48
CA THR A 157 3.53 13.16 1.14
C THR A 157 3.53 12.18 2.32
N ALA A 158 4.67 11.95 2.96
CA ALA A 158 4.79 11.05 4.10
C ALA A 158 3.95 11.53 5.29
N ARG A 159 3.91 12.85 5.56
CA ARG A 159 3.02 13.46 6.56
C ARG A 159 1.56 13.17 6.26
N ASP A 160 1.12 13.42 5.03
CA ASP A 160 -0.28 13.23 4.61
C ASP A 160 -0.68 11.74 4.70
N ARG A 161 0.25 10.83 4.39
CA ARG A 161 0.06 9.36 4.44
C ARG A 161 0.02 8.80 5.86
N ALA A 162 0.94 9.26 6.69
CA ALA A 162 1.05 8.85 8.10
C ALA A 162 0.04 9.54 9.01
N LYS A 163 -0.61 10.62 8.52
CA LYS A 163 -1.47 11.50 9.32
C LYS A 163 -0.77 12.02 10.57
N SER A 164 0.52 12.31 10.46
CA SER A 164 1.37 12.75 11.56
C SER A 164 2.31 13.86 11.11
N ASP A 165 2.37 14.94 11.90
CA ASP A 165 3.35 16.01 11.73
C ASP A 165 4.72 15.67 12.32
N GLN A 166 4.83 14.55 13.04
CA GLN A 166 6.08 14.08 13.64
C GLN A 166 6.64 12.90 12.85
N MET A 167 7.89 13.06 12.39
CA MET A 167 8.67 12.00 11.77
C MET A 167 10.04 11.92 12.43
N THR A 168 10.42 10.72 12.85
CA THR A 168 11.76 10.45 13.38
C THR A 168 12.66 9.94 12.27
N ALA A 169 13.67 10.73 11.89
CA ALA A 169 14.78 10.24 11.07
C ALA A 169 15.79 9.53 11.97
N ARG A 170 16.12 8.28 11.65
CA ARG A 170 17.27 7.57 12.24
C ARG A 170 18.32 7.41 11.14
N ALA A 171 19.47 8.07 11.32
CA ALA A 171 20.67 7.88 10.51
C ALA A 171 21.34 6.54 10.85
#